data_AF-A0A7Y2DHQ7-F1
#
_entry.id   AF-A0A7Y2DHQ7-F1
#
_cell.length_a   1.000
_cell.length_b   1.000
_cell.length_c   1.000
_cell.angle_alpha   90.00
_cell.angle_beta   90.00
_cell.angle_gamma   90.00
#
_symmetry.space_group_name_H-M   'P 1'
#
loop_
_entity.id
_entity.type
_entity.pdbx_description
1 polymer ?
#
loop_
_entity_poly.entity_id
_entity_poly.type
_entity_poly.pdbx_seq_one_letter_code
_entity_poly.pdbx_strand_id
1 'polypeptide(L)'
;MEKLKRRWGIDSNFQIAVIFVVFAVTGSTAAKLAAPITEFIGLDNTTTSPWLYWTARILLIFPIYQVLLVAFGWIFGQFRFFWNLEKKMLNRLGLGFIFKRVD
;
A
#
# COMPACT_ATOMS: atom_id res chain seq x y z
N MET A 1 -20.73 11.69 5.82
CA MET A 1 -19.51 12.13 5.10
C MET A 1 -18.64 13.10 5.91
N GLU A 2 -19.20 14.04 6.66
CA GLU A 2 -18.41 15.06 7.38
C GLU A 2 -17.47 14.52 8.47
N LYS A 3 -17.86 13.49 9.23
CA LYS A 3 -16.98 12.85 10.22
C LYS A 3 -15.72 12.24 9.58
N LEU A 4 -15.85 11.65 8.39
CA LEU A 4 -14.74 11.03 7.65
C LEU A 4 -13.78 12.11 7.13
N LYS A 5 -14.34 13.17 6.54
CA LYS A 5 -13.60 14.35 6.09
C LYS A 5 -12.74 14.98 7.18
N ARG A 6 -13.33 15.24 8.36
CA ARG A 6 -12.58 15.77 9.51
C ARG A 6 -11.48 14.83 10.01
N ARG A 7 -11.73 13.51 10.02
CA ARG A 7 -10.74 12.53 10.49
C ARG A 7 -9.55 12.37 9.54
N TRP A 8 -9.78 12.52 8.25
CA TRP A 8 -8.78 12.29 7.19
C TRP A 8 -8.21 13.58 6.61
N GLY A 9 -8.73 14.75 6.99
CA GLY A 9 -8.30 16.06 6.49
C GLY A 9 -8.66 16.27 5.02
N ILE A 10 -9.85 15.84 4.61
CA ILE A 10 -10.33 15.88 3.21
C ILE A 10 -11.44 16.91 3.07
N ASP A 11 -11.30 17.84 2.12
CA ASP A 11 -12.26 18.94 1.94
C ASP A 11 -13.47 18.52 1.10
N SER A 12 -13.26 17.69 0.06
CA SER A 12 -14.27 17.37 -0.95
C SER A 12 -14.77 15.91 -0.92
N ASN A 13 -16.05 15.70 -1.25
CA ASN A 13 -16.59 14.36 -1.48
C ASN A 13 -15.94 13.68 -2.69
N PHE A 14 -15.54 14.48 -3.68
CA PHE A 14 -14.85 13.97 -4.88
C PHE A 14 -13.49 13.35 -4.53
N GLN A 15 -12.74 13.97 -3.61
CA GLN A 15 -11.47 13.44 -3.12
C GLN A 15 -11.65 12.07 -2.44
N ILE A 16 -12.74 11.88 -1.69
CA ILE A 16 -13.06 10.58 -1.09
C ILE A 16 -13.33 9.52 -2.18
N ALA A 17 -14.10 9.86 -3.22
CA ALA A 17 -14.36 8.94 -4.32
C ALA A 17 -13.06 8.53 -5.03
N VAL A 18 -12.18 9.50 -5.33
CA VAL A 18 -10.85 9.25 -5.91
C VAL A 18 -10.03 8.33 -5.01
N ILE A 19 -10.00 8.58 -3.70
CA ILE A 19 -9.25 7.76 -2.75
C ILE A 19 -9.74 6.31 -2.76
N PHE A 20 -11.05 6.08 -2.79
CA PHE A 20 -11.60 4.73 -2.87
C PHE A 20 -11.25 4.04 -4.20
N VAL A 21 -11.31 4.76 -5.32
CA VAL A 21 -10.89 4.23 -6.62
C VAL A 21 -9.42 3.83 -6.60
N VAL A 22 -8.55 4.71 -6.08
CA VAL A 22 -7.13 4.41 -5.94
C VAL A 22 -6.94 3.15 -5.09
N PHE A 23 -7.59 3.04 -3.93
CA PHE A 23 -7.49 1.85 -3.08
C PHE A 23 -7.95 0.56 -3.76
N ALA A 24 -9.05 0.61 -4.53
CA ALA A 24 -9.54 -0.55 -5.26
C ALA A 24 -8.54 -1.01 -6.33
N VAL A 25 -7.97 -0.06 -7.09
CA VAL A 25 -7.01 -0.35 -8.16
C VAL A 25 -5.68 -0.82 -7.58
N THR A 26 -5.12 -0.12 -6.58
CA THR A 26 -3.83 -0.48 -5.98
C THR A 26 -3.90 -1.82 -5.24
N GLY A 27 -4.98 -2.09 -4.49
CA GLY A 27 -5.16 -3.37 -3.80
C GLY A 27 -5.23 -4.55 -4.76
N SER A 28 -6.06 -4.43 -5.81
CA SER A 28 -6.17 -5.47 -6.83
C SER A 28 -4.87 -5.67 -7.60
N THR A 29 -4.16 -4.58 -7.92
CA THR A 29 -2.89 -4.62 -8.66
C THR A 29 -1.78 -5.25 -7.80
N ALA A 30 -1.66 -4.89 -6.53
CA ALA A 30 -0.65 -5.46 -5.63
C ALA A 30 -0.82 -6.98 -5.48
N ALA A 31 -2.06 -7.47 -5.33
CA ALA A 31 -2.35 -8.89 -5.23
C ALA A 31 -1.99 -9.67 -6.50
N LYS A 32 -2.21 -9.06 -7.68
CA LYS A 32 -1.83 -9.62 -8.98
C LYS A 32 -0.32 -9.62 -9.20
N LEU A 33 0.38 -8.56 -8.81
CA LEU A 33 1.85 -8.47 -8.92
C LEU A 33 2.57 -9.39 -7.95
N ALA A 34 1.97 -9.72 -6.81
CA ALA A 34 2.59 -10.62 -5.86
C ALA A 34 2.79 -12.04 -6.40
N ALA A 35 1.90 -12.54 -7.25
CA ALA A 35 2.02 -13.88 -7.85
C ALA A 35 3.31 -14.06 -8.69
N PRO A 36 3.57 -13.26 -9.75
CA PRO A 36 4.77 -13.41 -10.55
C PRO A 36 6.04 -13.11 -9.75
N ILE A 37 5.97 -12.25 -8.72
CA ILE A 37 7.13 -11.96 -7.88
C ILE A 37 7.45 -13.13 -6.95
N THR A 38 6.44 -13.79 -6.36
CA THR A 38 6.67 -15.01 -5.56
C THR A 38 7.27 -16.13 -6.41
N GLU A 39 6.77 -16.30 -7.65
CA GLU A 39 7.29 -17.29 -8.58
C GLU A 39 8.73 -16.95 -9.04
N PHE A 40 9.01 -15.68 -9.31
CA PHE A 40 10.35 -15.19 -9.68
C PHE A 40 11.39 -15.42 -8.58
N ILE A 41 10.98 -15.33 -7.30
CA ILE A 41 11.85 -15.61 -6.14
C ILE A 41 12.04 -17.13 -5.93
N GLY A 42 11.40 -17.97 -6.74
CA GLY A 42 11.51 -19.43 -6.67
C GLY A 42 10.62 -20.07 -5.60
N LEU A 43 9.65 -19.33 -5.06
CA LEU A 43 8.63 -19.86 -4.15
C LEU A 43 7.50 -20.47 -4.98
N ASP A 44 7.69 -21.71 -5.38
CA ASP A 44 6.65 -22.48 -6.06
C ASP A 44 5.62 -22.99 -5.03
N ASN A 45 4.35 -22.85 -5.38
CA ASN A 45 3.19 -23.30 -4.60
C ASN A 45 3.21 -24.82 -4.35
N THR A 46 3.97 -25.56 -5.17
CA THR A 46 4.03 -27.03 -5.18
C THR A 46 5.15 -27.60 -4.32
N THR A 47 6.30 -26.93 -4.24
CA THR A 47 7.48 -27.40 -3.50
C THR A 47 7.64 -26.72 -2.13
N THR A 48 7.04 -25.55 -1.95
CA THR A 48 7.14 -24.78 -0.71
C THR A 48 5.98 -25.09 0.23
N SER A 49 6.25 -25.16 1.54
CA SER A 49 5.19 -25.23 2.55
C SER A 49 4.15 -24.12 2.31
N PRO A 50 2.84 -24.43 2.26
CA PRO A 50 1.79 -23.44 2.04
C PRO A 50 1.88 -22.25 3.00
N TRP A 51 2.29 -22.51 4.24
CA TRP A 51 2.49 -21.47 5.25
C TRP A 51 3.58 -20.46 4.86
N LEU A 52 4.73 -20.95 4.38
CA LEU A 52 5.84 -20.11 3.99
C LEU A 52 5.51 -19.32 2.72
N TYR A 53 4.84 -19.97 1.75
CA TYR A 53 4.37 -19.32 0.53
C TYR A 53 3.45 -18.13 0.83
N TRP A 54 2.41 -18.34 1.64
CA TRP A 54 1.47 -17.27 1.98
C TRP A 54 2.10 -16.16 2.82
N THR A 55 3.00 -16.51 3.74
CA THR A 55 3.74 -15.53 4.54
C THR A 55 4.61 -14.64 3.66
N ALA A 56 5.42 -15.24 2.79
CA ALA A 56 6.26 -14.50 1.84
C ALA A 56 5.41 -13.64 0.91
N ARG A 57 4.28 -14.17 0.41
CA ARG A 57 3.37 -13.43 -0.46
C ARG A 57 2.78 -12.20 0.22
N ILE A 58 2.30 -12.31 1.46
CA ILE A 58 1.79 -11.16 2.22
C ILE A 58 2.90 -10.13 2.47
N LEU A 59 4.11 -10.61 2.80
CA LEU A 59 5.27 -9.76 3.06
C LEU A 59 5.72 -9.03 1.79
N LEU A 60 5.55 -9.62 0.60
CA LEU A 60 5.81 -8.98 -0.70
C LEU A 60 4.71 -8.02 -1.13
N ILE A 61 3.43 -8.35 -0.89
CA ILE A 61 2.30 -7.45 -1.19
C ILE A 61 2.47 -6.12 -0.48
N PHE A 62 2.96 -6.13 0.76
CA PHE A 62 3.10 -4.94 1.58
C PHE A 62 3.97 -3.82 0.96
N PRO A 63 5.25 -4.05 0.58
CA PRO A 63 6.09 -3.06 -0.07
C PRO A 63 5.64 -2.72 -1.50
N ILE A 64 5.05 -3.67 -2.24
CA ILE A 64 4.46 -3.37 -3.55
C ILE A 64 3.31 -2.36 -3.38
N TYR A 65 2.44 -2.61 -2.41
CA TYR A 65 1.28 -1.77 -2.11
C TYR A 65 1.67 -0.36 -1.63
N GLN A 66 2.73 -0.24 -0.83
CA GLN A 66 3.36 1.03 -0.44
C GLN A 66 3.65 1.89 -1.68
N VAL A 67 4.46 1.35 -2.60
CA VAL A 67 4.87 2.05 -3.83
C VAL A 67 3.67 2.39 -4.72
N LEU A 68 2.74 1.45 -4.90
CA LEU A 68 1.56 1.67 -5.73
C LEU A 68 0.66 2.76 -5.16
N LEU A 69 0.44 2.81 -3.84
CA LEU A 69 -0.39 3.86 -3.23
C LEU A 69 0.17 5.25 -3.49
N VAL A 70 1.49 5.42 -3.40
CA VAL A 70 2.14 6.70 -3.67
C VAL A 70 2.10 7.04 -5.16
N ALA A 71 2.37 6.07 -6.04
CA ALA A 71 2.37 6.26 -7.48
C ALA A 71 0.96 6.63 -8.00
N PHE A 72 -0.06 5.87 -7.64
CA PHE A 72 -1.44 6.18 -8.02
C PHE A 72 -1.92 7.46 -7.33
N GLY A 73 -1.54 7.68 -6.06
CA GLY A 73 -1.79 8.95 -5.38
C GLY A 73 -1.22 10.13 -6.14
N TRP A 74 -0.04 10.00 -6.74
CA TRP A 74 0.56 11.02 -7.59
C TRP A 74 -0.22 11.25 -8.90
N ILE A 75 -0.58 10.16 -9.60
CA ILE A 75 -1.36 10.22 -10.85
C ILE A 75 -2.70 10.96 -10.66
N PHE A 76 -3.38 10.72 -9.54
CA PHE A 76 -4.67 11.35 -9.24
C PHE A 76 -4.57 12.68 -8.47
N GLY A 77 -3.36 13.25 -8.32
CA GLY A 77 -3.14 14.54 -7.64
C GLY A 77 -3.32 14.51 -6.12
N GLN A 78 -3.36 13.32 -5.51
CA GLN A 78 -3.55 13.06 -4.07
C GLN A 78 -2.25 12.60 -3.37
N PHE A 79 -1.08 12.88 -3.97
CA PHE A 79 0.23 12.42 -3.45
C PHE A 79 0.44 12.72 -1.96
N ARG A 80 0.20 13.98 -1.54
CA ARG A 80 0.41 14.38 -0.14
C ARG A 80 -0.44 13.58 0.85
N PHE A 81 -1.68 13.27 0.46
CA PHE A 81 -2.58 12.46 1.27
C PHE A 81 -2.05 11.03 1.41
N PHE A 82 -1.73 10.37 0.30
CA PHE A 82 -1.24 8.99 0.30
C PHE A 82 0.13 8.85 0.94
N TRP A 83 1.05 9.78 0.68
CA TRP A 83 2.37 9.81 1.32
C TRP A 83 2.26 9.96 2.85
N ASN A 84 1.34 10.79 3.35
CA ASN A 84 1.11 10.90 4.79
C ASN A 84 0.45 9.65 5.37
N LEU A 85 -0.45 9.01 4.64
CA LEU A 85 -1.07 7.74 5.02
C LEU A 85 -0.03 6.61 5.10
N GLU A 86 0.83 6.51 4.09
CA GLU A 86 1.90 5.52 3.99
C GLU A 86 2.91 5.69 5.13
N LYS A 87 3.45 6.89 5.33
CA LYS A 87 4.35 7.19 6.46
C LYS A 87 3.72 6.83 7.80
N LYS A 88 2.43 7.15 8.00
CA LYS A 88 1.71 6.81 9.23
C LYS A 88 1.56 5.30 9.42
N MET A 89 1.37 4.55 8.34
CA MET A 89 1.29 3.09 8.37
C MET A 89 2.65 2.46 8.66
N LEU A 90 3.71 2.89 7.97
CA LEU A 90 5.07 2.41 8.18
C LEU A 90 5.58 2.72 9.59
N ASN A 91 5.27 3.90 10.12
CA ASN A 91 5.63 4.27 11.49
C ASN A 91 4.94 3.37 12.54
N ARG A 92 3.68 2.96 12.29
CA ARG A 92 2.96 2.01 13.16
C ARG A 92 3.48 0.58 13.09
N LEU A 93 4.09 0.20 11.96
CA LEU A 93 4.73 -1.10 11.78
C LEU A 93 6.17 -1.13 12.34
N GLY A 94 6.61 -0.07 13.02
CA GLY A 94 7.96 0.03 13.58
C GLY A 94 9.03 0.46 12.57
N LEU A 95 8.66 0.68 11.31
CA LEU A 95 9.55 1.15 10.24
C LEU A 95 9.69 2.68 10.19
N GLY A 96 9.30 3.37 11.28
CA GLY A 96 9.42 4.83 11.40
C GLY A 96 10.85 5.35 11.31
N PHE A 97 11.85 4.49 11.57
CA PHE A 97 13.26 4.84 11.46
C PHE A 97 13.69 5.18 10.03
N ILE A 98 13.02 4.63 9.01
CA ILE A 98 13.33 4.87 7.58
C ILE A 98 13.09 6.34 7.20
N PHE A 99 12.18 7.01 7.89
CA PHE A 99 11.80 8.41 7.65
C PHE A 99 12.41 9.39 8.64
N LYS A 100 13.18 8.89 9.62
CA LYS A 100 13.95 9.75 10.49
C LYS A 100 15.10 10.29 9.65
N ARG A 101 14.90 11.50 9.15
CA ARG A 101 15.95 12.30 8.51
C ARG A 101 17.12 12.28 9.50
N VAL A 102 18.28 11.81 9.05
CA VAL A 102 19.53 12.04 9.78
C VAL A 102 19.62 13.56 9.86
N ASP A 103 19.43 14.09 11.07
CA ASP A 103 19.56 15.51 11.37
C ASP A 103 21.01 15.96 11.17
#